data_AF-A0A3F2U5F0-F1
#
_entry.id   AF-A0A3F2U5F0-F1
#
_cell.length_a   1.000
_cell.length_b   1.000
_cell.length_c   1.000
_cell.angle_alpha   90.00
_cell.angle_beta   90.00
_cell.angle_gamma   90.00
#
_symmetry.space_group_name_H-M   'P 1'
#
loop_
_entity.id
_entity.type
_entity.pdbx_description
1 polymer ?
#
loop_
_entity_poly.entity_id
_entity_poly.type
_entity_poly.pdbx_seq_one_letter_code
_entity_poly.pdbx_strand_id
1 'polypeptide(L)'
;MDLYGWLVGSWEMQTVRHLDDGTTEESTGEIHFGWVLEGRAIQDIWIRPKRPAPSTMYGTTLRIFDPGIGGWHIIWSDPLNQDYSRQIGRAEGKDIVQVGEDSRGLKARWRFTEITADSFHWIGEERPSDSDPWQITYEHFARRTGP
;
A
#
# COMPACT_ATOMS: atom_id res chain seq x y z
N MET A 1 16.81 5.73 3.91
CA MET A 1 16.18 4.72 4.79
C MET A 1 14.89 5.25 5.43
N ASP A 2 14.73 6.56 5.64
CA ASP A 2 13.66 7.08 6.50
C ASP A 2 12.27 7.18 5.87
N LEU A 3 12.16 7.12 4.53
CA LEU A 3 10.92 7.43 3.81
C LEU A 3 9.69 6.63 4.29
N TYR A 4 9.90 5.34 4.55
CA TYR A 4 8.86 4.43 5.06
C TYR A 4 9.09 4.03 6.53
N GLY A 5 10.15 4.51 7.17
CA GLY A 5 10.54 4.08 8.51
C GLY A 5 9.46 4.37 9.57
N TRP A 6 8.69 5.45 9.38
CA TRP A 6 7.58 5.83 10.25
C TRP A 6 6.42 4.82 10.23
N LEU A 7 6.30 3.98 9.20
CA LEU A 7 5.25 2.95 9.14
C LEU A 7 5.50 1.80 10.12
N VAL A 8 6.73 1.58 10.58
CA VAL A 8 7.06 0.46 11.47
C VAL A 8 6.15 0.45 12.71
N GLY A 9 5.55 -0.70 12.98
CA GLY A 9 4.50 -0.87 13.98
C GLY A 9 3.24 -1.52 13.42
N SER A 10 2.18 -1.53 14.23
CA SER A 10 0.88 -2.12 13.88
C SER A 10 -0.15 -1.04 13.64
N TRP A 11 -1.06 -1.32 12.70
CA TRP A 11 -2.08 -0.38 12.25
C TRP A 11 -3.41 -1.10 12.03
N GLU A 12 -4.48 -0.41 12.36
CA GLU A 12 -5.82 -0.73 11.90
C GLU A 12 -6.17 0.11 10.68
N MET A 13 -6.98 -0.45 9.80
CA MET A 13 -7.30 0.18 8.54
C MET A 13 -8.80 0.05 8.25
N GLN A 14 -9.41 1.16 7.83
CA GLN A 14 -10.68 1.14 7.11
C GLN A 14 -10.38 1.27 5.63
N THR A 15 -11.05 0.47 4.81
CA THR A 15 -10.88 0.47 3.35
C THR A 15 -12.20 0.79 2.69
N VAL A 16 -12.14 1.69 1.71
CA VAL A 16 -13.19 1.93 0.73
C VAL A 16 -12.67 1.44 -0.62
N ARG A 17 -13.39 0.52 -1.25
CA ARG A 17 -13.15 0.11 -2.63
C ARG A 17 -14.19 0.76 -3.52
N HIS A 18 -13.75 1.43 -4.57
CA HIS A 18 -14.61 2.04 -5.58
C HIS A 18 -14.79 1.06 -6.74
N LEU A 19 -16.05 0.81 -7.12
CA LEU A 19 -16.40 -0.11 -8.21
C LEU A 19 -16.72 0.65 -9.50
N ASP A 20 -16.60 -0.04 -10.63
CA ASP A 20 -16.85 0.53 -11.96
C ASP A 20 -18.29 1.02 -12.16
N ASP A 21 -19.25 0.47 -11.38
CA ASP A 21 -20.65 0.89 -11.39
C ASP A 21 -20.93 2.14 -10.54
N GLY A 22 -19.88 2.72 -9.93
CA GLY A 22 -19.95 3.90 -9.07
C GLY A 22 -20.36 3.60 -7.63
N THR A 23 -20.58 2.34 -7.26
CA THR A 23 -20.83 1.95 -5.87
C THR A 23 -19.51 1.77 -5.10
N THR A 24 -19.61 1.70 -3.77
CA THR A 24 -18.46 1.49 -2.89
C THR A 24 -18.67 0.30 -1.97
N GLU A 25 -17.58 -0.41 -1.70
CA GLU A 25 -17.52 -1.50 -0.73
C GLU A 25 -16.60 -1.13 0.42
N GLU A 26 -17.10 -1.25 1.65
CA GLU A 26 -16.32 -0.96 2.86
C GLU A 26 -15.84 -2.24 3.54
N SER A 27 -14.61 -2.21 4.04
CA SER A 27 -14.03 -3.31 4.82
C SER A 27 -13.02 -2.81 5.83
N THR A 28 -12.76 -3.61 6.87
CA THR A 28 -11.72 -3.33 7.86
C THR A 28 -10.51 -4.22 7.61
N GLY A 29 -9.34 -3.83 8.08
CA GLY A 29 -8.12 -4.61 8.00
C GLY A 29 -7.10 -4.21 9.05
N GLU A 30 -5.98 -4.91 9.03
CA GLU A 30 -4.81 -4.56 9.82
C GLU A 30 -3.54 -4.71 8.98
N ILE A 31 -2.55 -3.89 9.32
CA ILE A 31 -1.26 -3.86 8.64
C ILE A 31 -0.17 -3.84 9.70
N HIS A 32 0.83 -4.70 9.54
CA HIS A 32 1.97 -4.79 10.46
C HIS A 32 3.27 -4.60 9.69
N PHE A 33 4.01 -3.54 10.01
CA PHE A 33 5.28 -3.19 9.38
C PHE A 33 6.44 -3.53 10.32
N GLY A 34 7.50 -4.09 9.76
CA GLY A 34 8.74 -4.40 10.50
C GLY A 34 9.99 -4.27 9.65
N TRP A 35 11.10 -3.94 10.30
CA TRP A 35 12.43 -4.02 9.70
C TRP A 35 12.81 -5.48 9.48
N VAL A 36 13.33 -5.79 8.30
CA VAL A 36 13.80 -7.12 7.91
C VAL A 36 15.15 -7.00 7.22
N LEU A 37 15.78 -8.15 6.91
CA LEU A 37 17.09 -8.22 6.22
C LEU A 37 18.18 -7.39 6.91
N GLU A 38 18.19 -7.41 8.25
CA GLU A 38 19.07 -6.62 9.11
C GLU A 38 18.88 -5.10 8.95
N GLY A 39 17.63 -4.65 8.78
CA GLY A 39 17.30 -3.23 8.63
C GLY A 39 17.50 -2.68 7.22
N ARG A 40 17.72 -3.55 6.22
CA ARG A 40 17.89 -3.15 4.82
C ARG A 40 16.59 -3.04 4.05
N ALA A 41 15.50 -3.56 4.60
CA ALA A 41 14.17 -3.50 4.01
C ALA A 41 13.09 -3.41 5.08
N ILE A 42 11.92 -2.94 4.68
CA ILE A 42 10.70 -2.99 5.49
C ILE A 42 9.79 -4.03 4.86
N GLN A 43 9.28 -4.95 5.67
CA GLN A 43 8.22 -5.85 5.27
C GLN A 43 6.94 -5.41 5.96
N ASP A 44 5.84 -5.39 5.21
CA ASP A 44 4.51 -5.27 5.75
C ASP A 44 3.63 -6.47 5.45
N ILE A 45 2.79 -6.83 6.41
CA ILE A 45 1.80 -7.91 6.33
C ILE A 45 0.42 -7.27 6.36
N TRP A 46 -0.37 -7.56 5.35
CA TRP A 46 -1.73 -7.04 5.15
C TRP A 46 -2.74 -8.15 5.37
N ILE A 47 -3.74 -7.85 6.19
CA ILE A 47 -4.80 -8.80 6.52
C ILE A 47 -6.15 -8.08 6.39
N ARG A 48 -7.03 -8.63 5.55
CA ARG A 48 -8.39 -8.14 5.35
C ARG A 48 -9.36 -9.32 5.23
N PRO A 49 -10.51 -9.33 5.92
CA PRO A 49 -10.87 -8.43 7.01
C PRO A 49 -9.93 -8.56 8.22
N LYS A 50 -10.05 -7.65 9.20
CA LYS A 50 -9.30 -7.73 10.46
C LYS A 50 -9.60 -9.05 11.19
N ARG A 51 -8.57 -9.67 11.78
CA ARG A 51 -8.72 -10.87 12.61
C ARG A 51 -9.66 -10.63 13.82
N PRO A 52 -10.38 -11.67 14.30
CA PRO A 52 -10.27 -13.08 13.93
C PRO A 52 -11.15 -13.51 12.74
N ALA A 53 -11.74 -12.58 11.97
CA ALA A 53 -12.52 -12.94 10.80
C ALA A 53 -11.67 -13.69 9.75
N PRO A 54 -12.24 -14.66 9.01
CA PRO A 54 -11.53 -15.32 7.91
C PRO A 54 -11.08 -14.31 6.86
N SER A 55 -9.78 -14.33 6.52
CA SER A 55 -9.20 -13.38 5.58
C SER A 55 -9.66 -13.66 4.14
N THR A 56 -10.02 -12.59 3.43
CA THR A 56 -10.27 -12.55 1.98
C THR A 56 -9.09 -11.95 1.21
N MET A 57 -8.16 -11.29 1.91
CA MET A 57 -6.85 -10.86 1.43
C MET A 57 -5.84 -11.11 2.55
N TYR A 58 -4.71 -11.75 2.22
CA TYR A 58 -3.61 -11.94 3.16
C TYR A 58 -2.29 -11.90 2.39
N GLY A 59 -1.67 -10.73 2.35
CA GLY A 59 -0.49 -10.50 1.53
C GLY A 59 0.64 -9.81 2.26
N THR A 60 1.75 -9.65 1.56
CA THR A 60 2.93 -8.95 2.07
C THR A 60 3.50 -8.01 1.03
N THR A 61 3.97 -6.85 1.47
CA THR A 61 4.83 -5.98 0.68
C THR A 61 6.25 -6.03 1.24
N LEU A 62 7.24 -6.16 0.35
CA LEU A 62 8.64 -5.90 0.68
C LEU A 62 9.07 -4.57 0.03
N ARG A 63 9.62 -3.67 0.85
CA ARG A 63 10.10 -2.35 0.46
C ARG A 63 11.61 -2.29 0.61
N ILE A 64 12.33 -2.16 -0.50
CA ILE A 64 13.80 -2.20 -0.55
C ILE A 64 14.32 -0.92 -1.18
N PHE A 65 15.12 -0.15 -0.45
CA PHE A 65 15.75 1.04 -1.01
C PHE A 65 16.88 0.66 -1.96
N ASP A 66 16.88 1.27 -3.15
CA ASP A 66 17.90 1.12 -4.17
C ASP A 66 18.54 2.51 -4.45
N PRO A 67 19.80 2.70 -4.05
CA PRO A 67 20.50 3.97 -4.25
C PRO A 67 20.74 4.28 -5.73
N GLY A 68 20.82 3.27 -6.61
CA GLY A 68 21.05 3.46 -8.04
C GLY A 68 19.90 4.16 -8.76
N ILE A 69 18.67 4.01 -8.27
CA ILE A 69 17.48 4.66 -8.82
C ILE A 69 16.92 5.78 -7.92
N GLY A 70 17.57 6.02 -6.77
CA GLY A 70 17.11 6.97 -5.75
C GLY A 70 15.68 6.70 -5.30
N GLY A 71 15.31 5.44 -5.12
CA GLY A 71 13.92 5.04 -4.90
C GLY A 71 13.80 3.68 -4.23
N TRP A 72 12.57 3.28 -3.95
CA TRP A 72 12.26 2.02 -3.29
C TRP A 72 11.60 1.05 -4.26
N HIS A 73 12.13 -0.17 -4.36
CA HIS A 73 11.40 -1.28 -4.94
C HIS A 73 10.29 -1.67 -3.96
N ILE A 74 9.06 -1.70 -4.44
CA ILE A 74 7.87 -2.12 -3.70
C ILE A 74 7.35 -3.37 -4.40
N ILE A 75 7.36 -4.50 -3.70
CA ILE A 75 6.98 -5.80 -4.25
C ILE A 75 5.84 -6.34 -3.41
N TRP A 76 4.65 -6.43 -3.99
CA TRP A 76 3.46 -6.99 -3.34
C TRP A 76 3.26 -8.45 -3.73
N SER A 77 2.77 -9.25 -2.78
CA SER A 77 2.41 -10.63 -3.01
C SER A 77 1.21 -11.01 -2.14
N ASP A 78 0.09 -11.35 -2.78
CA ASP A 78 -1.09 -11.94 -2.16
C ASP A 78 -1.27 -13.39 -2.64
N PRO A 79 -0.79 -14.39 -1.87
CA PRO A 79 -0.95 -15.78 -2.23
C PRO A 79 -2.41 -16.27 -2.19
N LEU A 80 -3.31 -15.59 -1.47
CA LEU A 80 -4.71 -16.01 -1.39
C LEU A 80 -5.44 -15.73 -2.71
N ASN A 81 -5.17 -14.57 -3.30
CA ASN A 81 -5.78 -14.12 -4.55
C ASN A 81 -4.89 -14.32 -5.79
N GLN A 82 -3.67 -14.81 -5.61
CA GLN A 82 -2.64 -14.92 -6.67
C GLN A 82 -2.37 -13.57 -7.37
N ASP A 83 -2.37 -12.49 -6.58
CA ASP A 83 -2.12 -11.14 -7.05
C ASP A 83 -0.72 -10.67 -6.67
N TYR A 84 0.04 -10.20 -7.66
CA TYR A 84 1.43 -9.82 -7.51
C TYR A 84 1.68 -8.56 -8.32
N SER A 85 2.35 -7.58 -7.71
CA SER A 85 2.68 -6.33 -8.39
C SER A 85 4.03 -5.78 -7.95
N ARG A 86 4.61 -4.93 -8.81
CA ARG A 86 5.87 -4.26 -8.54
C ARG A 86 5.76 -2.78 -8.89
N GLN A 87 6.26 -1.94 -8.00
CA GLN A 87 6.22 -0.50 -8.14
C GLN A 87 7.53 0.12 -7.66
N ILE A 88 7.77 1.38 -8.06
CA ILE A 88 8.86 2.20 -7.53
C ILE A 88 8.29 3.34 -6.71
N GLY A 89 8.66 3.38 -5.43
CA GLY A 89 8.26 4.42 -4.47
C GLY A 89 9.30 5.54 -4.33
N ARG A 90 8.83 6.80 -4.33
CA ARG A 90 9.64 8.00 -4.06
C ARG A 90 8.86 9.01 -3.22
N ALA A 91 9.58 9.91 -2.56
CA ALA A 91 8.97 11.08 -1.94
C ALA A 91 8.49 12.05 -3.01
N GLU A 92 7.32 12.64 -2.79
CA GLU A 92 6.80 13.75 -3.59
C GLU A 92 6.33 14.86 -2.62
N GLY A 93 7.23 15.80 -2.33
CA GLY A 93 7.00 16.80 -1.29
C GLY A 93 6.85 16.14 0.09
N LYS A 94 5.68 16.30 0.70
CA LYS A 94 5.33 15.68 1.99
C LYS A 94 4.69 14.29 1.86
N ASP A 95 4.31 13.92 0.63
CA ASP A 95 3.61 12.68 0.33
C ASP A 95 4.61 11.64 -0.20
N ILE A 96 4.15 10.39 -0.34
CA ILE A 96 4.94 9.32 -0.93
C ILE A 96 4.15 8.72 -2.09
N VAL A 97 4.76 8.64 -3.26
CA VAL A 97 4.11 8.11 -4.46
C VAL A 97 4.85 6.88 -4.95
N GLN A 98 4.07 5.84 -5.22
CA GLN A 98 4.52 4.57 -5.80
C GLN A 98 3.86 4.44 -7.15
N VAL A 99 4.64 4.12 -8.18
CA VAL A 99 4.15 3.94 -9.54
C VAL A 99 4.67 2.63 -10.09
N GLY A 100 3.79 1.87 -10.75
CA GLY A 100 4.14 0.63 -11.43
C GLY A 100 2.98 0.12 -12.25
N GLU A 101 2.89 -1.20 -12.34
CA GLU A 101 1.82 -1.90 -13.04
C GLU A 101 1.18 -2.92 -12.09
N ASP A 102 -0.13 -3.10 -12.22
CA ASP A 102 -0.85 -4.15 -11.52
C ASP A 102 -0.77 -5.49 -12.28
N SER A 103 -1.38 -6.54 -11.73
CA SER A 103 -1.40 -7.88 -12.35
C SER A 103 -2.16 -7.96 -13.66
N ARG A 104 -2.98 -6.94 -13.99
CA ARG A 104 -3.72 -6.82 -15.25
C ARG A 104 -2.96 -6.01 -16.32
N GLY A 105 -1.80 -5.44 -15.96
CA GLY A 105 -1.01 -4.57 -16.83
C GLY A 105 -1.52 -3.13 -16.88
N LEU A 106 -2.46 -2.74 -16.02
CA LEU A 106 -2.86 -1.34 -15.86
C LEU A 106 -1.76 -0.57 -15.15
N LYS A 107 -1.62 0.72 -15.48
CA LYS A 107 -0.75 1.60 -14.69
C LYS A 107 -1.38 1.77 -13.32
N ALA A 108 -0.61 1.50 -12.28
CA ALA A 108 -1.02 1.64 -10.89
C ALA A 108 -0.23 2.77 -10.24
N ARG A 109 -0.91 3.58 -9.44
CA ARG A 109 -0.32 4.62 -8.59
C ARG A 109 -0.88 4.51 -7.19
N TRP A 110 0.01 4.49 -6.21
CA TRP A 110 -0.35 4.47 -4.80
C TRP A 110 0.27 5.65 -4.07
N ARG A 111 -0.56 6.44 -3.39
CA ARG A 111 -0.14 7.68 -2.73
C ARG A 111 -0.39 7.62 -1.24
N PHE A 112 0.66 7.74 -0.43
CA PHE A 112 0.52 8.04 1.00
C PHE A 112 0.41 9.54 1.16
N THR A 113 -0.71 9.99 1.69
CA THR A 113 -1.04 11.39 1.96
C THR A 113 -1.46 11.56 3.41
N GLU A 114 -1.53 12.82 3.86
CA GLU A 114 -2.01 13.16 5.22
C GLU A 114 -1.25 12.41 6.32
N ILE A 115 0.06 12.21 6.11
CA ILE A 115 0.91 11.40 6.99
C ILE A 115 1.11 12.11 8.34
N THR A 116 0.72 11.45 9.42
CA THR A 116 1.01 11.84 10.81
C THR A 116 1.80 10.74 11.52
N ALA A 117 2.11 10.94 12.80
CA ALA A 117 2.77 9.90 13.60
C ALA A 117 1.89 8.65 13.79
N ASP A 118 0.56 8.83 13.78
CA ASP A 118 -0.44 7.86 14.20
C ASP A 118 -1.54 7.59 13.16
N SER A 119 -1.49 8.25 12.00
CA SER A 119 -2.46 8.04 10.91
C SER A 119 -1.87 8.34 9.54
N PHE A 120 -2.48 7.78 8.50
CA PHE A 120 -2.25 8.17 7.11
C PHE A 120 -3.44 7.79 6.23
N HIS A 121 -3.54 8.46 5.08
CA HIS A 121 -4.45 8.10 4.01
C HIS A 121 -3.64 7.49 2.86
N TRP A 122 -4.00 6.29 2.40
CA TRP A 122 -3.34 5.61 1.29
C TRP A 122 -4.31 5.34 0.15
N ILE A 123 -4.07 5.99 -0.98
CA ILE A 123 -4.97 6.03 -2.13
C ILE A 123 -4.37 5.19 -3.24
N GLY A 124 -5.12 4.20 -3.71
CA GLY A 124 -4.84 3.39 -4.89
C GLY A 124 -5.60 3.91 -6.10
N GLU A 125 -4.87 4.18 -7.17
CA GLU A 125 -5.39 4.68 -8.43
C GLU A 125 -4.87 3.85 -9.60
N GLU A 126 -5.69 3.74 -10.63
CA GLU A 126 -5.38 3.00 -11.84
C GLU A 126 -5.69 3.83 -13.09
N ARG A 127 -4.99 3.53 -14.18
CA ARG A 127 -5.34 4.03 -15.51
C ARG A 127 -4.92 3.04 -16.61
N PRO A 128 -5.67 2.95 -17.73
CA PRO A 128 -5.30 2.10 -18.86
C PRO A 128 -4.05 2.57 -19.61
N SER A 129 -3.91 3.88 -19.81
CA SER A 129 -2.79 4.48 -20.55
C SER A 129 -2.37 5.82 -19.96
N ASP A 130 -1.23 6.35 -20.42
CA ASP A 130 -0.71 7.63 -19.92
C ASP A 130 -1.58 8.84 -20.27
N SER A 131 -2.41 8.73 -21.31
CA SER A 131 -3.38 9.75 -21.71
C SER A 131 -4.68 9.72 -20.90
N ASP A 132 -4.96 8.63 -20.19
CA ASP A 132 -6.17 8.49 -19.40
C ASP A 132 -6.02 9.15 -18.02
N PRO A 133 -7.11 9.73 -17.48
CA PRO A 133 -7.11 10.22 -16.11
C PRO A 133 -7.01 9.06 -15.12
N TRP A 134 -6.27 9.29 -14.03
CA TRP A 134 -6.25 8.38 -12.89
C TRP A 134 -7.65 8.22 -12.30
N GLN A 135 -8.07 6.98 -12.08
CA GLN A 135 -9.30 6.63 -11.38
C GLN A 135 -8.94 6.06 -10.00
N ILE A 136 -9.61 6.53 -8.95
CA ILE A 136 -9.44 5.97 -7.61
C ILE A 136 -10.14 4.63 -7.56
N THR A 137 -9.43 3.58 -7.15
CA THR A 137 -9.96 2.22 -6.97
C THR A 137 -10.00 1.82 -5.50
N TYR A 138 -9.08 2.33 -4.70
CA TYR A 138 -9.01 2.06 -3.26
C TYR A 138 -8.64 3.30 -2.47
N GLU A 139 -9.23 3.42 -1.29
CA GLU A 139 -8.81 4.34 -0.24
C GLU A 139 -8.66 3.57 1.07
N HIS A 140 -7.55 3.81 1.75
CA HIS A 140 -7.22 3.18 3.02
C HIS A 140 -6.94 4.25 4.08
N PHE A 141 -7.73 4.25 5.14
CA PHE A 141 -7.58 5.14 6.28
C PHE A 141 -6.99 4.34 7.44
N ALA A 142 -5.70 4.55 7.69
CA ALA A 142 -4.96 3.80 8.69
C ALA A 142 -4.79 4.59 9.98
N ARG A 143 -4.89 3.89 11.11
CA ARG A 143 -4.58 4.41 12.45
C ARG A 143 -3.69 3.44 13.19
N ARG A 144 -2.66 3.96 13.87
CA ARG A 144 -1.70 3.14 14.61
C ARG A 144 -2.40 2.45 15.78
N THR A 145 -2.03 1.19 16.03
CA THR A 145 -2.49 0.43 17.19
C THR A 145 -1.39 0.33 18.25
N GLY A 146 -1.72 0.76 19.46
CA GLY A 146 -0.81 0.76 20.61
C GLY A 146 0.28 1.84 20.55
N PRO A 147 0.84 2.20 21.72
CA PRO A 147 2.05 3.04 21.82
C PRO A 147 3.34 2.28 21.49
#